data_AF-A0A6L4WMW4-F1
#
_entry.id   AF-A0A6L4WMW4-F1
#
_cell.length_a   1.000
_cell.length_b   1.000
_cell.length_c   1.000
_cell.angle_alpha   90.00
_cell.angle_beta   90.00
_cell.angle_gamma   90.00
#
_symmetry.space_group_name_H-M   'P 1'
#
loop_
_entity.id
_entity.type
_entity.pdbx_description
1 polymer ?
#
loop_
_entity_poly.entity_id
_entity_poly.type
_entity_poly.pdbx_seq_one_letter_code
_entity_poly.pdbx_strand_id
1 'polypeptide(L)' 'NPVRAIDSYVDSIDLATLGVFTCNGGSEGQPAYHPALLLKIYLYGYLNSIRSSRKLERELKRNVEMMWLCSGLTPGY' A
#
# COMPACT_ATOMS: atom_id res chain seq x y z
N ASN A 1 -16.03 5.34 6.64
CA ASN A 1 -15.54 4.15 5.90
C ASN A 1 -14.08 3.93 6.32
N PRO A 2 -13.72 2.75 6.84
CA PRO A 2 -12.37 2.46 7.37
C PRO A 2 -11.25 2.72 6.35
N VAL A 3 -11.50 2.51 5.06
CA VAL A 3 -10.52 2.72 4.00
C VAL A 3 -10.15 4.19 3.82
N ARG A 4 -11.13 5.09 3.95
CA ARG A 4 -10.86 6.54 3.95
C ARG A 4 -10.06 6.99 5.16
N ALA A 5 -10.25 6.34 6.31
CA ALA A 5 -9.47 6.63 7.51
C ALA A 5 -8.01 6.20 7.35
N ILE A 6 -7.76 5.04 6.73
CA ILE A 6 -6.41 4.59 6.36
C ILE A 6 -5.74 5.58 5.41
N ASP A 7 -6.47 6.02 4.38
CA ASP A 7 -5.99 6.97 3.37
C ASP A 7 -5.57 8.29 4.02
N SER A 8 -6.46 8.92 4.78
CA SER A 8 -6.17 10.18 5.49
C SER A 8 -5.06 10.04 6.54
N TYR A 9 -4.97 8.89 7.20
CA TYR A 9 -3.93 8.62 8.20
C TYR A 9 -2.56 8.54 7.55
N VAL A 10 -2.42 7.79 6.45
CA VAL A 10 -1.15 7.69 5.73
C VAL A 10 -0.75 9.02 5.10
N ASP A 11 -1.71 9.79 4.59
CA ASP A 11 -1.42 11.13 4.04
C ASP A 11 -0.97 12.13 5.12
N SER A 12 -1.38 11.93 6.38
CA SER A 12 -0.92 12.75 7.51
C SER A 12 0.47 12.37 8.03
N ILE A 13 1.01 11.23 7.61
CA ILE A 13 2.33 10.75 8.03
C ILE A 13 3.41 11.33 7.11
N ASP A 14 4.37 12.02 7.71
CA ASP A 14 5.60 12.38 7.01
C ASP A 14 6.53 11.17 6.88
N LEU A 15 6.42 10.48 5.74
CA LEU A 15 7.22 9.30 5.42
C LEU A 15 8.71 9.61 5.28
N ALA A 16 9.08 10.86 4.96
CA ALA A 16 10.48 11.27 4.86
C ALA A 16 11.16 11.27 6.24
N THR A 17 10.45 11.73 7.27
CA THR A 17 10.95 11.76 8.65
C THR A 17 11.01 10.37 9.30
N LEU A 18 10.18 9.42 8.84
CA LEU A 18 10.19 8.03 9.31
C LEU A 18 11.41 7.20 8.84
N GLY A 19 12.28 7.77 7.99
CA GLY A 19 13.42 7.04 7.43
C GLY A 19 13.01 5.89 6.52
N VAL A 20 11.75 5.88 6.03
CA VAL A 20 11.28 4.89 5.07
C VAL A 20 11.90 5.24 3.73
N PHE A 21 12.98 4.51 3.46
CA PHE A 21 13.91 4.62 2.36
C PHE A 21 13.28 5.13 1.07
N THR A 22 13.76 6.29 0.63
CA THR A 22 13.72 6.72 -0.76
C THR A 22 14.14 5.54 -1.62
N CYS A 23 13.27 5.16 -2.55
CA CYS A 23 13.56 4.16 -3.54
C CYS A 23 14.67 4.71 -4.43
N ASN A 24 15.94 4.48 -4.04
CA ASN A 24 17.07 4.61 -4.95
C ASN A 24 16.94 3.44 -5.92
N GLY A 25 15.99 3.55 -6.85
CA GLY A 25 15.81 2.62 -7.94
C GLY A 25 17.13 2.57 -8.69
N GLY A 26 17.78 1.41 -8.68
CA GLY A 26 18.83 1.14 -9.64
C GLY A 26 18.27 1.44 -11.03
N SER A 27 19.11 1.99 -11.91
CA SER A 27 18.77 2.45 -13.26
C SER A 27 18.20 1.38 -14.20
N GLU A 28 18.00 0.15 -13.72
CA GLU A 28 17.52 -0.99 -14.50
C GLU A 28 16.41 -1.71 -13.71
N GLY A 29 15.17 -1.68 -14.21
CA GLY A 29 14.03 -2.43 -13.67
C GLY A 29 12.72 -1.65 -13.56
N GLN A 30 11.67 -2.31 -13.05
CA GLN A 30 10.39 -1.66 -12.75
C GLN A 30 10.57 -0.66 -11.60
N PRO A 31 10.08 0.58 -11.71
CA PRO A 31 10.19 1.55 -10.63
C PRO A 31 9.52 1.00 -9.37
N ALA A 32 10.16 1.19 -8.23
CA ALA A 32 9.61 0.80 -6.95
C ALA A 32 8.29 1.54 -6.67
N TYR A 33 7.34 0.85 -6.05
CA TYR A 33 6.10 1.46 -5.60
C TYR A 33 6.35 2.52 -4.53
N HIS A 34 5.51 3.56 -4.54
CA HIS A 34 5.57 4.61 -3.53
C HIS A 34 5.37 4.02 -2.11
N PRO A 35 6.19 4.38 -1.11
CA PRO A 35 6.11 3.79 0.24
C PRO A 35 4.75 4.02 0.91
N ALA A 36 4.08 5.14 0.62
CA ALA A 36 2.71 5.39 1.11
C ALA A 36 1.71 4.32 0.64
N LEU A 37 1.83 3.86 -0.61
CA LEU A 37 0.94 2.82 -1.15
C LEU A 37 1.13 1.51 -0.41
N LEU A 38 2.39 1.12 -0.19
CA LEU A 38 2.73 -0.11 0.55
C LEU A 38 2.24 -0.04 2.01
N LEU A 39 2.34 1.12 2.64
CA LEU A 39 1.83 1.34 4.00
C LEU A 39 0.30 1.25 4.08
N LYS A 40 -0.42 1.85 3.12
CA LYS A 40 -1.89 1.75 3.01
C LYS A 40 -2.33 0.28 2.90
N ILE A 41 -1.65 -0.49 2.05
CA ILE A 41 -1.89 -1.93 1.88
C ILE A 41 -1.62 -2.72 3.17
N TYR A 42 -0.50 -2.45 3.83
CA TYR A 42 -0.12 -3.13 5.07
C TYR A 42 -1.12 -2.87 6.18
N LEU A 43 -1.54 -1.62 6.36
CA LEU A 43 -2.51 -1.23 7.38
C LEU A 43 -3.88 -1.85 7.13
N TYR A 44 -4.31 -1.89 5.86
CA TYR A 44 -5.53 -2.58 5.45
C TYR A 44 -5.48 -4.07 5.80
N GLY A 45 -4.38 -4.77 5.47
CA GLY A 45 -4.19 -6.17 5.79
C GLY A 45 -4.22 -6.44 7.30
N TYR A 46 -3.58 -5.56 8.08
CA TYR A 46 -3.55 -5.65 9.55
C TYR A 46 -4.96 -5.53 10.14
N LEU A 47 -5.73 -4.51 9.76
CA LEU A 47 -7.09 -4.26 10.25
C LEU A 47 -8.06 -5.38 9.86
N ASN A 48 -7.85 -6.02 8.71
CA ASN A 48 -8.68 -7.12 8.23
C ASN A 48 -8.16 -8.51 8.63
N SER A 49 -7.12 -8.59 9.49
CA SER A 49 -6.48 -9.85 9.91
C SER A 49 -5.98 -10.72 8.75
N ILE A 50 -5.58 -10.10 7.63
CA ILE A 50 -5.03 -10.77 6.44
C ILE A 50 -3.51 -10.73 6.53
N ARG A 51 -2.91 -11.86 6.93
CA ARG A 51 -1.44 -12.00 7.06
C ARG A 51 -0.73 -12.53 5.82
N SER A 52 -1.47 -13.16 4.90
CA SER A 52 -0.91 -13.72 3.68
C SER A 52 -0.82 -12.67 2.58
N SER A 53 0.39 -12.46 2.05
CA SER A 53 0.62 -11.58 0.89
C SER A 53 -0.21 -11.99 -0.33
N ARG A 54 -0.33 -13.29 -0.61
CA ARG A 54 -1.17 -13.83 -1.69
C ARG A 54 -2.65 -13.54 -1.49
N LYS A 55 -3.14 -13.64 -0.25
CA LYS A 55 -4.53 -13.32 0.06
C LYS A 55 -4.80 -11.83 -0.10
N LEU A 56 -3.84 -11.01 0.30
CA LEU A 56 -3.88 -9.57 0.14
C LEU A 56 -3.83 -9.14 -1.34
N GLU A 57 -3.02 -9.81 -2.17
CA GLU A 57 -2.99 -9.65 -3.63
C GLU A 57 -4.35 -9.95 -4.29
N ARG A 58 -5.06 -10.96 -3.78
CA ARG A 58 -6.42 -11.27 -4.23
C ARG A 58 -7.42 -10.19 -3.82
N GLU A 59 -7.29 -9.62 -2.62
CA GLU A 59 -8.13 -8.48 -2.19
C GLU A 59 -7.93 -7.26 -3.09
N LEU A 60 -6.70 -6.97 -3.49
CA LEU A 60 -6.38 -5.86 -4.41
C LEU A 60 -7.14 -5.95 -5.73
N LYS A 61 -7.48 -7.16 -6.17
CA LYS A 61 -8.15 -7.43 -7.46
C LYS A 61 -9.67 -7.55 -7.35
N ARG A 62 -10.20 -7.91 -6.17
CA ARG A 62 -11.63 -8.23 -6.00
C ARG A 62 -12.39 -7.22 -5.14
N ASN A 63 -11.71 -6.54 -4.23
CA ASN A 63 -12.35 -5.65 -3.28
C ASN A 63 -12.28 -4.21 -3.78
N VAL A 64 -13.44 -3.63 -4.08
CA VAL A 64 -13.61 -2.26 -4.58
C VAL A 64 -12.97 -1.23 -3.63
N GLU A 65 -13.04 -1.46 -2.32
CA GLU A 65 -12.43 -0.55 -1.35
C GLU A 65 -10.91 -0.52 -1.48
N MET A 66 -10.31 -1.69 -1.72
CA MET A 66 -8.86 -1.82 -1.88
C MET A 66 -8.39 -1.31 -3.24
N MET A 67 -9.18 -1.55 -4.30
CA MET A 67 -8.94 -0.97 -5.62
C MET A 67 -8.97 0.57 -5.56
N TRP A 68 -9.91 1.14 -4.80
CA TRP A 68 -9.97 2.58 -4.57
C TRP A 68 -8.75 3.09 -3.77
N LEU A 69 -8.42 2.41 -2.67
CA LEU A 69 -7.28 2.77 -1.80
C LEU A 69 -5.94 2.77 -2.56
N CYS A 70 -5.77 1.81 -3.47
CA CYS A 70 -4.55 1.66 -4.25
C CYS A 70 -4.58 2.40 -5.59
N SER A 71 -5.64 3.17 -5.87
CA SER A 71 -5.84 3.84 -7.18
C SER A 71 -5.71 2.88 -8.37
N GLY A 72 -6.12 1.61 -8.20
CA GLY A 72 -6.01 0.56 -9.21
C GLY A 72 -4.62 -0.07 -9.38
N LEU A 73 -3.62 0.36 -8.61
CA LEU A 73 -2.30 -0.28 -8.60
C LEU A 73 -2.39 -1.62 -7.87
N THR A 74 -1.86 -2.67 -8.49
CA THR A 74 -1.78 -4.00 -7.88
C THR A 74 -0.32 -4.40 -7.75
N PRO A 75 0.35 -4.05 -6.64
CA PRO A 75 1.69 -4.56 -6.36
C PRO A 75 1.68 -6.08 -6.32
N GLY A 76 2.27 -6.69 -7.34
CA GLY A 76 2.62 -8.10 -7.34
C GLY A 76 3.91 -8.33 -6.56
N TYR A 77 4.11 -9.57 -6.13
CA TYR A 77 5.45 -10.08 -5.87
C TYR A 77 6.15 -10.38 -7.21
#